data_AF-A0A4R8D9V9-F1
#
_entry.id   AF-A0A4R8D9V9-F1
#
_cell.length_a   1.000
_cell.length_b   1.000
_cell.length_c   1.000
_cell.angle_alpha   90.00
_cell.angle_beta   90.00
_cell.angle_gamma   90.00
#
_symmetry.space_group_name_H-M   'P 1'
#
loop_
_entity.id
_entity.type
_entity.pdbx_description
1 polymer ?
#
loop_
_entity_poly.entity_id
_entity_poly.type
_entity_poly.pdbx_seq_one_letter_code
_entity_poly.pdbx_strand_id
1 'polypeptide(L)' 'MTTPTGSHGDELRARWSCDYLAEVLDLEAVPAYDRDGQPTGWVAIDPVVIEDRFVDLYAEGDD' A
#
# COMPACT_ATOMS: atom_id res chain seq x y z
N MET A 1 -18.63 5.99 -19.44
CA MET A 1 -17.21 6.27 -19.72
C MET A 1 -16.57 6.63 -18.40
N THR A 2 -15.89 5.69 -17.75
CA THR A 2 -15.09 5.96 -16.55
C THR A 2 -13.80 6.60 -17.01
N THR A 3 -13.47 7.78 -16.47
CA THR A 3 -12.22 8.48 -16.70
C THR A 3 -11.05 7.50 -16.51
N PRO A 4 -10.03 7.46 -17.39
CA PRO A 4 -8.83 6.67 -17.12
C PRO A 4 -8.16 7.28 -15.88
N THR A 5 -8.38 6.68 -14.72
CA THR A 5 -7.51 6.87 -13.55
C THR A 5 -6.19 6.23 -13.92
N GLY A 6 -5.22 7.02 -14.36
CA GLY A 6 -3.98 6.43 -14.86
C GLY A 6 -3.09 7.46 -15.54
N SER A 7 -2.60 8.44 -14.80
CA SER A 7 -1.26 8.91 -15.14
C SER A 7 -0.27 7.88 -14.61
N HIS A 8 0.81 7.58 -15.33
CA HIS A 8 1.91 6.76 -14.81
C HIS A 8 2.43 7.28 -13.44
N GLY A 9 2.20 8.56 -13.15
CA GLY A 9 2.51 9.18 -11.86
C GLY A 9 1.66 8.66 -10.70
N ASP A 10 0.39 8.32 -10.93
CA ASP A 10 -0.51 7.78 -9.89
C ASP A 10 -0.14 6.34 -9.52
N GLU A 11 0.24 5.54 -10.52
CA GLU A 11 0.75 4.19 -10.31
C GLU A 11 2.08 4.19 -9.57
N LEU A 12 2.99 5.10 -9.92
CA LEU A 12 4.22 5.32 -9.16
C LEU A 12 3.88 5.76 -7.73
N ARG A 13 3.00 6.74 -7.54
CA ARG A 13 2.65 7.22 -6.19
C ARG A 13 2.06 6.10 -5.33
N ALA A 14 1.19 5.26 -5.91
CA ALA A 14 0.61 4.10 -5.23
C ALA A 14 1.71 3.10 -4.81
N ARG A 15 2.65 2.79 -5.70
CA ARG A 15 3.78 1.91 -5.40
C ARG A 15 4.64 2.42 -4.24
N TRP A 16 5.10 3.66 -4.32
CA TRP A 16 5.95 4.25 -3.27
C TRP A 16 5.22 4.35 -1.93
N SER A 17 3.90 4.61 -1.96
CA SER A 17 3.08 4.62 -0.74
C SER A 17 2.95 3.22 -0.15
N CYS A 18 2.76 2.19 -0.97
CA CYS A 18 2.66 0.81 -0.48
C CYS A 18 4.01 0.30 0.05
N ASP A 19 5.13 0.61 -0.63
CA ASP A 19 6.48 0.27 -0.15
C ASP A 19 6.75 0.91 1.22
N TYR A 20 6.48 2.21 1.36
CA TYR A 20 6.65 2.91 2.64
C TYR A 20 5.77 2.34 3.75
N LEU A 21 4.48 2.11 3.48
CA LEU A 21 3.54 1.63 4.48
C LEU A 21 3.85 0.17 4.90
N ALA A 22 4.24 -0.69 3.96
CA ALA A 22 4.64 -2.05 4.28
C ALA A 22 5.90 -2.07 5.17
N GLU A 23 6.92 -1.26 4.86
CA GLU A 23 8.15 -1.20 5.63
C GLU A 23 7.98 -0.55 7.01
N VAL A 24 7.24 0.56 7.09
CA VAL A 24 7.14 1.36 8.32
C VAL A 24 6.11 0.81 9.29
N LEU A 25 5.01 0.26 8.78
CA LEU A 25 3.90 -0.22 9.59
C LEU A 25 3.85 -1.75 9.70
N ASP A 26 4.79 -2.47 9.07
CA ASP A 26 4.87 -3.94 9.02
C ASP A 26 3.56 -4.59 8.52
N LEU A 27 2.99 -4.01 7.45
CA LEU A 27 1.70 -4.44 6.90
C LEU A 27 1.88 -5.39 5.72
N GLU A 28 1.02 -6.42 5.66
CA GLU A 28 0.98 -7.35 4.53
C GLU A 28 0.44 -6.65 3.28
N ALA A 29 1.29 -6.55 2.24
CA ALA A 29 0.98 -5.88 1.00
C ALA A 29 0.95 -6.86 -0.19
N VAL A 30 0.15 -6.55 -1.22
CA VAL A 30 0.07 -7.32 -2.45
C VAL A 30 1.25 -6.96 -3.36
N PRO A 31 2.07 -7.95 -3.76
CA PRO A 31 3.25 -7.70 -4.59
C PRO A 31 2.85 -7.37 -6.04
N ALA A 32 3.59 -6.43 -6.63
CA ALA A 32 3.60 -6.14 -8.05
C ALA A 32 4.55 -7.10 -8.76
N TYR A 33 4.15 -7.65 -9.89
CA TYR A 33 4.99 -8.56 -10.67
C TYR A 33 5.36 -7.96 -12.03
N ASP A 34 6.58 -8.24 -12.50
CA ASP A 34 6.95 -7.98 -13.89
C ASP A 34 6.36 -9.03 -14.85
N ARG A 35 6.67 -8.88 -16.13
CA ARG A 35 6.20 -9.78 -17.19
C ARG A 35 6.64 -11.23 -17.00
N ASP A 36 7.76 -11.45 -16.32
CA ASP A 36 8.36 -12.75 -16.07
C ASP A 36 7.90 -13.33 -14.71
N GLY A 37 6.98 -12.66 -14.02
CA GLY A 37 6.43 -13.07 -12.74
C GLY A 37 7.37 -12.81 -11.56
N GLN A 38 8.39 -11.95 -11.71
CA GLN A 38 9.26 -11.56 -10.60
C GLN A 38 8.64 -10.41 -9.80
N PRO A 39 8.70 -10.45 -8.47
CA PRO A 39 8.22 -9.36 -7.64
C PRO A 39 9.08 -8.10 -7.84
N THR A 40 8.44 -6.95 -8.01
CA THR A 40 9.11 -5.66 -8.28
C THR A 40 8.79 -4.56 -7.26
N GLY A 41 7.90 -4.82 -6.29
CA GLY A 41 7.48 -3.88 -5.25
C GLY A 41 6.06 -4.21 -4.76
N TRP A 42 5.40 -3.28 -4.07
CA TRP A 42 4.03 -3.44 -3.59
C TRP A 42 3.06 -2.52 -4.32
N VAL A 43 1.83 -2.97 -4.61
CA VAL A 43 0.82 -2.19 -5.37
C VAL A 43 -0.48 -1.92 -4.63
N ALA A 44 -0.77 -2.71 -3.60
CA ALA A 44 -1.95 -2.53 -2.78
C ALA A 44 -1.66 -3.04 -1.36
N ILE A 45 -2.35 -2.45 -0.40
CA ILE A 45 -2.43 -2.94 0.97
C ILE A 45 -3.92 -3.16 1.24
N ASP A 46 -4.25 -4.21 1.99
CA ASP A 46 -5.63 -4.42 2.41
C ASP A 46 -6.09 -3.22 3.26
N PRO A 47 -7.16 -2.49 2.85
CA PRO A 47 -7.64 -1.34 3.60
C PRO A 47 -8.05 -1.69 5.03
N VAL A 48 -8.50 -2.92 5.29
CA VAL A 48 -8.86 -3.38 6.65
C VAL A 48 -7.62 -3.45 7.54
N VAL A 49 -6.51 -3.97 7.01
CA VAL A 49 -5.24 -4.08 7.73
C VAL A 49 -4.66 -2.70 8.07
N ILE A 50 -4.83 -1.72 7.17
CA ILE A 50 -4.48 -0.32 7.45
C ILE A 50 -5.35 0.27 8.56
N GLU A 51 -6.67 0.07 8.50
CA GLU A 51 -7.61 0.61 9.47
C GLU A 51 -7.33 0.06 10.88
N ASP A 52 -7.15 -1.25 11.01
CA ASP A 52 -6.80 -1.90 12.27
C ASP A 52 -5.50 -1.34 12.86
N ARG A 53 -4.46 -1.16 12.03
CA ARG A 53 -3.18 -0.60 12.51
C ARG A 53 -3.32 0.84 13.00
N PHE A 54 -4.14 1.65 12.33
CA PHE A 54 -4.41 3.01 12.80
C PHE A 54 -5.18 3.01 14.12
N VAL A 55 -6.16 2.13 14.30
CA VAL A 55 -6.88 1.98 15.56
C VAL A 55 -5.92 1.64 16.70
N ASP A 56 -5.00 0.69 16.50
CA ASP A 56 -4.00 0.33 17.50
C ASP A 56 -3.08 1.51 17.87
N LEU A 57 -2.57 2.23 16.87
CA LEU A 57 -1.68 3.38 17.09
C LEU A 57 -2.35 4.53 17.85
N TYR A 58 -3.63 4.78 17.60
CA TYR A 58 -4.38 5.81 18.34
C TYR A 58 -4.85 5.34 19.71
N ALA A 59 -4.98 4.03 19.94
CA ALA A 59 -5.26 3.46 21.26
C ALA A 59 -4.03 3.48 22.19
N GLU A 60 -2.81 3.34 21.63
CA GLU A 60 -1.55 3.43 22.39
C GLU A 60 -1.15 4.87 22.79
N GLY A 61 -1.79 5.90 22.21
CA GLY A 61 -1.47 7.31 22.42
C GLY A 61 -2.27 8.01 23.54
N ASP A 62 -3.16 7.29 24.22
CA ASP A 62 -4.10 7.84 25.23
C ASP A 62 -3.68 7.52 26.69
N ASP A 63 -2.40 7.24 26.92
CA ASP A 63 -1.79 6.95 28.25
C ASP A 63 -0.92 8.11 28.77
#